data_AF-A0A0R2ZML1-F1
#
_entry.id   AF-A0A0R2ZML1-F1
#
_cell.length_a   1.000
_cell.length_b   1.000
_cell.length_c   1.000
_cell.angle_alpha   90.00
_cell.angle_beta   90.00
_cell.angle_gamma   90.00
#
_symmetry.space_group_name_H-M   'P 1'
#
loop_
_entity.id
_entity.type
_entity.pdbx_description
1 polymer ?
#
loop_
_entity_poly.entity_id
_entity_poly.type
_entity_poly.pdbx_seq_one_letter_code
_entity_poly.pdbx_strand_id
1 'polypeptide(L)'
;MEGEEGKKTQLFVGFRKANGQIGYISESLSIPEFFEMVRPSDNHGRVLVDFSPVIEALHALHKEAGDEAVISKYKSMYSYWHDSISYSDLQIRLPKCENLSVAANELLAILEDRVTKHSRAYRGRRIGDSNDNLKVILALEKDVNIVIDTLLCFIHSKASLEISSFKKDVVLGGYCTQLLSVLEDLLTKVIDYSTYNDNFKLESDSLLFHLAITNNDDVESYSRLLPNFGIKKDLRLDVLHRGESYEFTDGHNDRYMEVVTRYRVPDGNELKIAKVLRNLCYKVRSMSGLIHTLKHEVVRWDPSENSIDELKDLIRLPPSTVNT
;
A
#
# COMPACT_ATOMS: atom_id res chain seq x y z
N MET A 1 14.35 -41.72 2.15
CA MET A 1 13.03 -41.07 2.40
C MET A 1 13.34 -39.64 2.79
N GLU A 2 13.60 -38.83 1.77
CA GLU A 2 13.88 -37.41 1.91
C GLU A 2 12.56 -36.68 1.66
N GLY A 3 12.10 -35.91 2.65
CA GLY A 3 10.93 -35.05 2.51
C GLY A 3 11.33 -33.84 1.70
N GLU A 4 10.71 -33.67 0.53
CA GLU A 4 10.86 -32.48 -0.31
C GLU A 4 10.42 -31.24 0.49
N GLU A 5 11.37 -30.36 0.79
CA GLU A 5 11.10 -29.00 1.23
C GLU A 5 10.30 -28.28 0.15
N GLY A 6 9.07 -27.89 0.48
CA GLY A 6 8.18 -27.16 -0.42
C GLY A 6 8.85 -25.89 -0.94
N LYS A 7 9.14 -25.87 -2.25
CA LYS A 7 9.56 -24.67 -2.97
C LYS A 7 8.51 -23.58 -2.74
N LYS A 8 8.90 -22.50 -2.07
CA LYS A 8 8.09 -21.27 -1.96
C LYS A 8 7.89 -20.70 -3.36
N THR A 9 6.69 -20.85 -3.89
CA THR A 9 6.29 -20.26 -5.17
C THR A 9 6.15 -18.74 -5.03
N GLN A 10 6.89 -18.00 -5.86
CA GLN A 10 6.89 -16.54 -5.89
C GLN A 10 6.02 -16.02 -7.04
N LEU A 11 5.14 -15.06 -6.75
CA LEU A 11 4.13 -14.51 -7.67
C LEU A 11 4.73 -13.33 -8.44
N PHE A 12 4.73 -13.39 -9.77
CA PHE A 12 5.17 -12.29 -10.63
C PHE A 12 4.00 -11.76 -11.44
N VAL A 13 3.70 -10.46 -11.30
CA VAL A 13 2.84 -9.74 -12.26
C VAL A 13 3.63 -8.53 -12.76
N GLY A 14 3.95 -8.56 -14.04
CA GLY A 14 4.57 -7.46 -14.75
C GLY A 14 3.59 -6.88 -15.76
N PHE A 15 3.52 -5.55 -15.84
CA PHE A 15 2.77 -4.86 -16.90
C PHE A 15 3.72 -3.95 -17.68
N ARG A 16 3.34 -3.62 -18.91
CA ARG A 16 4.14 -2.77 -19.77
C ARG A 16 3.61 -1.33 -19.68
N LYS A 17 4.42 -0.43 -19.13
CA LYS A 17 4.13 1.01 -19.07
C LYS A 17 4.10 1.59 -20.48
N ALA A 18 3.40 2.72 -20.65
CA ALA A 18 3.32 3.44 -21.93
C ALA A 18 4.69 3.87 -22.50
N ASN A 19 5.72 3.97 -21.65
CA ASN A 19 7.11 4.25 -22.05
C ASN A 19 7.93 2.99 -22.40
N GLY A 20 7.29 1.82 -22.49
CA GLY A 20 7.94 0.54 -22.79
C GLY A 20 8.63 -0.15 -21.61
N GLN A 21 8.67 0.45 -20.42
CA GLN A 21 9.25 -0.17 -19.22
C GLN A 21 8.31 -1.23 -18.63
N ILE A 22 8.88 -2.27 -18.05
CA ILE A 22 8.14 -3.25 -17.24
C ILE A 22 7.91 -2.63 -15.86
N GLY A 23 6.65 -2.41 -15.49
CA GLY A 23 6.22 -2.13 -14.13
C GLY A 23 6.08 -3.43 -13.35
N TYR A 24 6.40 -3.41 -12.05
CA TYR A 24 6.37 -4.58 -11.18
C TYR A 24 5.25 -4.46 -10.17
N ILE A 25 4.47 -5.53 -10.02
CA ILE A 25 3.60 -5.76 -8.88
C ILE A 25 4.37 -6.65 -7.91
N SER A 26 4.80 -6.10 -6.77
CA SER A 26 5.43 -6.92 -5.72
C SER A 26 4.42 -7.91 -5.14
N GLU A 27 4.90 -9.04 -4.63
CA GLU A 27 4.18 -10.24 -4.12
C GLU A 27 3.08 -10.01 -3.05
N SER A 28 2.73 -8.77 -2.74
CA SER A 28 1.69 -8.42 -1.79
C SER A 28 0.83 -7.21 -2.21
N LEU A 29 0.85 -6.84 -3.48
CA LEU A 29 -0.04 -5.83 -4.07
C LEU A 29 -1.11 -6.53 -4.92
N SER A 30 -2.17 -6.99 -4.25
CA SER A 30 -3.36 -7.54 -4.91
C SER A 30 -4.28 -6.46 -5.49
N ILE A 31 -3.83 -5.20 -5.59
CA ILE A 31 -4.60 -4.11 -6.19
C ILE A 31 -3.60 -3.22 -6.94
N PRO A 32 -3.85 -2.90 -8.22
CA PRO A 32 -2.99 -2.02 -9.00
C PRO A 32 -2.77 -0.68 -8.30
N GLU A 33 -1.77 0.04 -8.79
CA GLU A 33 -1.64 1.44 -8.53
C GLU A 33 -2.99 2.10 -8.93
N PHE A 34 -3.89 2.45 -8.00
CA PHE A 34 -5.21 3.06 -8.21
C PHE A 34 -5.18 4.23 -9.19
N PHE A 35 -4.05 4.91 -9.35
CA PHE A 35 -3.87 5.93 -10.37
C PHE A 35 -3.88 5.38 -11.82
N GLU A 36 -3.63 4.09 -12.03
CA GLU A 36 -3.76 3.38 -13.30
C GLU A 36 -5.21 3.20 -13.74
N MET A 37 -6.18 3.45 -12.83
CA MET A 37 -7.58 3.64 -13.22
C MET A 37 -7.76 4.90 -14.09
N VAL A 38 -6.78 5.81 -14.05
CA VAL A 38 -6.67 6.95 -14.97
C VAL A 38 -5.75 6.56 -16.13
N ARG A 39 -6.33 6.38 -17.31
CA ARG A 39 -5.63 5.93 -18.52
C ARG A 39 -5.39 7.10 -19.49
N PRO A 40 -4.31 7.05 -20.29
CA PRO A 40 -4.14 7.99 -21.39
C PRO A 40 -5.27 7.81 -22.42
N SER A 41 -5.69 8.92 -23.04
CA SER A 41 -6.68 8.95 -24.12
C SER A 41 -6.06 9.56 -25.38
N ASP A 42 -6.50 9.10 -26.55
CA ASP A 42 -5.99 9.48 -27.88
C ASP A 42 -5.95 11.00 -28.12
N ASN A 43 -6.80 11.78 -27.45
CA ASN A 43 -6.93 13.23 -27.60
C ASN A 43 -6.08 14.04 -26.60
N HIS A 44 -4.88 13.56 -26.23
CA HIS A 44 -3.97 14.21 -25.26
C HIS A 44 -4.57 14.46 -23.86
N GLY A 45 -5.68 13.81 -23.53
CA GLY A 45 -6.31 13.85 -22.21
C GLY A 45 -6.11 12.55 -21.44
N ARG A 46 -6.58 12.50 -20.20
CA ARG A 46 -6.71 11.24 -19.47
C ARG A 46 -8.17 10.90 -19.20
N VAL A 47 -8.46 9.62 -19.05
CA VAL A 47 -9.80 9.10 -18.72
C VAL A 47 -9.76 8.31 -17.43
N LEU A 48 -10.68 8.60 -16.51
CA LEU A 48 -10.96 7.77 -15.36
C LEU A 48 -12.02 6.75 -15.77
N VAL A 49 -11.62 5.49 -15.86
CA VAL A 49 -12.50 4.38 -16.19
C VAL A 49 -13.48 4.15 -15.03
N ASP A 50 -14.71 3.74 -15.33
CA ASP A 50 -15.63 3.25 -14.30
C ASP A 50 -15.04 2.02 -13.59
N PHE A 51 -14.62 2.23 -12.35
CA PHE A 51 -13.95 1.23 -11.52
C PHE A 51 -14.89 0.56 -10.52
N SER A 52 -16.20 0.54 -10.78
CA SER A 52 -17.17 -0.24 -10.00
C SER A 52 -16.75 -1.70 -9.77
N PRO A 53 -16.14 -2.45 -10.73
CA PRO A 53 -15.70 -3.82 -10.47
C PRO A 53 -14.59 -3.91 -9.40
N VAL A 54 -13.75 -2.88 -9.25
CA VAL A 54 -12.73 -2.82 -8.21
C VAL A 54 -13.40 -2.69 -6.85
N ILE A 55 -14.40 -1.81 -6.73
CA ILE A 55 -15.15 -1.60 -5.49
C ILE A 55 -15.86 -2.90 -5.08
N GLU A 56 -16.51 -3.59 -6.02
CA GLU A 56 -17.17 -4.88 -5.76
C GLU A 56 -16.19 -5.97 -5.28
N ALA A 57 -15.02 -6.07 -5.94
CA ALA A 57 -13.99 -7.04 -5.55
C ALA A 57 -13.44 -6.76 -4.14
N LEU A 58 -13.20 -5.50 -3.79
CA LEU A 58 -12.74 -5.10 -2.46
C LEU A 58 -13.82 -5.33 -1.40
N HIS A 59 -15.07 -5.01 -1.73
CA HIS A 59 -16.18 -5.32 -0.84
C HIS A 59 -16.29 -6.81 -0.54
N ALA A 60 -16.13 -7.67 -1.54
CA ALA A 60 -16.14 -9.12 -1.34
C ALA A 60 -15.04 -9.60 -0.36
N LEU A 61 -13.88 -8.93 -0.35
CA LEU A 61 -12.76 -9.22 0.54
C LEU A 61 -12.97 -8.66 1.96
N HIS A 62 -13.59 -7.49 2.09
CA HIS A 62 -13.62 -6.73 3.35
C HIS A 62 -15.00 -6.71 4.04
N LYS A 63 -16.07 -7.24 3.45
CA LYS A 63 -17.44 -7.25 4.00
C LYS A 63 -17.59 -7.87 5.40
N GLU A 64 -16.62 -8.66 5.84
CA GLU A 64 -16.56 -9.30 7.16
C GLU A 64 -15.31 -8.89 7.95
N ALA A 65 -14.50 -7.97 7.42
CA ALA A 65 -13.27 -7.52 8.04
C ALA A 65 -13.56 -6.40 9.03
N GLY A 66 -13.59 -6.70 10.33
CA GLY A 66 -13.65 -5.66 11.37
C GLY A 66 -14.58 -5.96 12.54
N ASP A 67 -14.83 -4.91 13.31
CA ASP A 67 -15.79 -4.86 14.41
C ASP A 67 -17.21 -4.65 13.86
N GLU A 68 -18.22 -5.24 14.49
CA GLU A 68 -19.61 -5.22 14.04
C GLU A 68 -20.13 -3.79 13.81
N ALA A 69 -19.74 -2.85 14.66
CA ALA A 69 -20.14 -1.44 14.54
C ALA A 69 -19.58 -0.76 13.28
N VAL A 70 -18.31 -1.03 12.94
CA VAL A 70 -17.65 -0.49 11.75
C VAL A 70 -18.19 -1.18 10.49
N ILE A 71 -18.32 -2.51 10.53
CA ILE A 71 -18.86 -3.30 9.42
C ILE A 71 -20.28 -2.86 9.07
N SER A 72 -21.12 -2.59 10.06
CA SER A 72 -22.50 -2.13 9.84
C SER A 72 -22.54 -0.80 9.07
N LYS A 73 -21.72 0.18 9.49
CA LYS A 73 -21.60 1.47 8.77
C LYS A 73 -21.00 1.31 7.37
N TYR A 74 -19.98 0.47 7.23
CA TYR A 74 -19.37 0.16 5.94
C TYR A 74 -20.36 -0.49 4.96
N LYS A 75 -21.13 -1.48 5.40
CA LYS A 75 -22.17 -2.13 4.59
C LYS A 75 -23.26 -1.13 4.17
N SER A 76 -23.69 -0.28 5.09
CA SER A 76 -24.66 0.78 4.80
C SER A 76 -24.14 1.75 3.72
N MET A 77 -22.90 2.23 3.87
CA MET A 77 -22.22 3.07 2.87
C MET A 77 -22.13 2.37 1.50
N TYR A 78 -21.70 1.11 1.48
CA TYR A 78 -21.64 0.31 0.24
C TYR A 78 -23.02 0.15 -0.41
N SER A 79 -24.07 -0.11 0.38
CA SER A 79 -25.43 -0.18 -0.15
C SER A 79 -25.90 1.13 -0.77
N TYR A 80 -25.59 2.29 -0.16
CA TYR A 80 -25.88 3.59 -0.79
C TYR A 80 -25.13 3.78 -2.10
N TRP A 81 -23.85 3.39 -2.16
CA TRP A 81 -23.06 3.45 -3.39
C TRP A 81 -23.68 2.58 -4.48
N HIS A 82 -23.93 1.31 -4.17
CA HIS A 82 -24.49 0.33 -5.11
C HIS A 82 -25.89 0.74 -5.61
N ASP A 83 -26.74 1.27 -4.72
CA ASP A 83 -28.05 1.81 -5.09
C ASP A 83 -27.89 3.02 -6.03
N SER A 84 -26.95 3.94 -5.72
CA SER A 84 -26.73 5.15 -6.53
C SER A 84 -26.31 4.85 -7.97
N ILE A 85 -25.44 3.87 -8.19
CA ILE A 85 -24.95 3.54 -9.54
C ILE A 85 -25.99 2.78 -10.39
N SER A 86 -27.05 2.27 -9.77
CA SER A 86 -28.12 1.55 -10.48
C SER A 86 -29.09 2.49 -11.23
N TYR A 87 -29.07 3.79 -10.92
CA TYR A 87 -29.95 4.78 -11.53
C TYR A 87 -29.28 5.54 -12.67
N SER A 88 -29.92 5.52 -13.85
CA SER A 88 -29.51 6.33 -14.99
C SER A 88 -29.98 7.80 -14.90
N ASP A 89 -31.06 8.06 -14.17
CA ASP A 89 -31.62 9.41 -13.98
C ASP A 89 -30.82 10.19 -12.92
N LEU A 90 -30.20 11.28 -13.36
CA LEU A 90 -29.40 12.16 -12.51
C LEU A 90 -30.20 12.76 -11.33
N GLN A 91 -31.49 13.07 -11.51
CA GLN A 91 -32.34 13.65 -10.46
C GLN A 91 -32.57 12.65 -9.31
N ILE A 92 -32.59 11.35 -9.63
CA ILE A 92 -32.69 10.29 -8.64
C ILE A 92 -31.32 9.97 -8.03
N ARG A 93 -30.26 10.01 -8.84
CA ARG A 93 -28.90 9.67 -8.43
C ARG A 93 -28.28 10.69 -7.47
N LEU A 94 -28.53 11.98 -7.69
CA LEU A 94 -27.95 13.08 -6.89
C LEU A 94 -28.22 12.91 -5.37
N PRO A 95 -29.48 12.80 -4.90
CA PRO A 95 -29.77 12.58 -3.47
C PRO A 95 -29.11 11.32 -2.89
N LYS A 96 -28.94 10.26 -3.70
CA LYS A 96 -28.29 9.03 -3.26
C LYS A 96 -26.78 9.22 -3.06
N CYS A 97 -26.13 9.95 -3.96
CA CYS A 97 -24.73 10.32 -3.83
C CYS A 97 -24.49 11.31 -2.67
N GLU A 98 -25.44 12.19 -2.36
CA GLU A 98 -25.38 13.03 -1.16
C GLU A 98 -25.42 12.19 0.12
N ASN A 99 -26.38 11.26 0.23
CA ASN A 99 -26.46 10.33 1.35
C ASN A 99 -25.20 9.48 1.50
N LEU A 100 -24.63 9.00 0.38
CA LEU A 100 -23.35 8.31 0.36
C LEU A 100 -22.24 9.21 0.91
N SER A 101 -22.18 10.46 0.48
CA SER A 101 -21.14 11.41 0.93
C SER A 101 -21.20 11.64 2.43
N VAL A 102 -22.42 11.77 2.99
CA VAL A 102 -22.62 11.87 4.45
C VAL A 102 -22.13 10.59 5.16
N ALA A 103 -22.58 9.42 4.69
CA ALA A 103 -22.18 8.14 5.27
C ALA A 103 -20.67 7.88 5.19
N ALA A 104 -20.04 8.25 4.06
CA ALA A 104 -18.60 8.14 3.86
C ALA A 104 -17.82 9.03 4.82
N ASN A 105 -18.21 10.31 4.97
CA ASN A 105 -17.55 11.23 5.90
C ASN A 105 -17.68 10.77 7.36
N GLU A 106 -18.85 10.30 7.78
CA GLU A 106 -19.03 9.74 9.12
C GLU A 106 -18.12 8.53 9.37
N LEU A 107 -18.05 7.61 8.41
CA LEU A 107 -17.23 6.41 8.51
C LEU A 107 -15.74 6.75 8.53
N LEU A 108 -15.29 7.68 7.66
CA LEU A 108 -13.91 8.15 7.62
C LEU A 108 -13.48 8.78 8.95
N ALA A 109 -14.33 9.60 9.57
CA ALA A 109 -14.03 10.20 10.87
C ALA A 109 -13.88 9.15 11.99
N ILE A 110 -14.72 8.11 11.99
CA ILE A 110 -14.61 6.99 12.95
C ILE A 110 -13.30 6.23 12.74
N LEU A 111 -12.97 5.93 11.48
CA LEU A 111 -11.75 5.20 11.13
C LEU A 111 -10.49 5.99 11.43
N GLU A 112 -10.51 7.32 11.26
CA GLU A 112 -9.40 8.21 11.60
C GLU A 112 -9.04 8.14 13.10
N ASP A 113 -10.05 8.18 13.98
CA ASP A 113 -9.86 8.01 15.43
C ASP A 113 -9.29 6.62 15.75
N ARG A 114 -9.79 5.57 15.11
CA ARG A 114 -9.30 4.20 15.31
C ARG A 114 -7.87 4.01 14.82
N VAL A 115 -7.51 4.51 13.64
CA VAL A 115 -6.14 4.53 13.10
C VAL A 115 -5.20 5.22 14.08
N THR A 116 -5.62 6.37 14.63
CA THR A 116 -4.85 7.10 15.65
C THR A 116 -4.66 6.29 16.93
N LYS A 117 -5.71 5.60 17.40
CA LYS A 117 -5.64 4.72 18.58
C LYS A 117 -4.69 3.54 18.34
N HIS A 118 -4.76 2.89 17.18
CA HIS A 118 -3.85 1.80 16.82
C HIS A 118 -2.40 2.27 16.75
N SER A 119 -2.15 3.44 16.15
CA SER A 119 -0.81 4.03 16.11
C SER A 119 -0.22 4.27 17.51
N ARG A 120 -1.03 4.79 18.45
CA ARG A 120 -0.61 4.98 19.85
C ARG A 120 -0.42 3.67 20.61
N ALA A 121 -1.17 2.62 20.25
CA ALA A 121 -1.07 1.31 20.90
C ALA A 121 0.18 0.53 20.47
N TYR A 122 0.75 0.83 19.30
CA TYR A 122 2.00 0.24 18.85
C TYR A 122 3.18 0.72 19.71
N ARG A 123 3.84 -0.21 20.40
CA ARG A 123 4.88 0.11 21.41
C ARG A 123 6.29 0.20 20.85
N GLY A 124 6.46 0.04 19.54
CA GLY A 124 7.79 -0.04 18.92
C GLY A 124 8.37 -1.45 18.94
N ARG A 125 9.28 -1.69 18.00
CA ARG A 125 9.92 -2.99 17.75
C ARG A 125 10.72 -3.51 18.96
N ARG A 126 11.39 -2.60 19.68
CA ARG A 126 12.34 -2.95 20.77
C ARG A 126 11.71 -3.05 22.15
N ILE A 127 10.53 -2.48 22.34
CA ILE A 127 9.91 -2.29 23.66
C ILE A 127 8.64 -3.14 23.79
N GLY A 128 7.87 -3.27 22.72
CA GLY A 128 6.62 -4.04 22.71
C GLY A 128 6.83 -5.54 22.50
N ASP A 129 5.93 -6.34 23.08
CA ASP A 129 5.79 -7.75 22.69
C ASP A 129 5.40 -7.83 21.20
N SER A 130 6.08 -8.70 20.44
CA SER A 130 5.92 -8.75 18.99
C SER A 130 4.58 -9.34 18.56
N ASN A 131 3.97 -10.23 19.35
CA ASN A 131 2.63 -10.74 19.07
C ASN A 131 1.57 -9.66 19.28
N ASP A 132 1.67 -8.90 20.38
CA ASP A 132 0.72 -7.82 20.65
C ASP A 132 0.86 -6.68 19.64
N ASN A 133 2.09 -6.29 19.30
CA ASN A 133 2.35 -5.36 18.21
C ASN A 133 1.75 -5.87 16.88
N LEU A 134 1.90 -7.15 16.56
CA LEU A 134 1.32 -7.73 15.34
C LEU A 134 -0.21 -7.65 15.35
N LYS A 135 -0.87 -7.97 16.47
CA LYS A 135 -2.33 -7.82 16.59
C LYS A 135 -2.80 -6.39 16.33
N VAL A 136 -2.08 -5.41 16.88
CA VAL A 136 -2.38 -3.98 16.66
C VAL A 136 -2.26 -3.62 15.19
N ILE A 137 -1.19 -4.06 14.52
CA ILE A 137 -0.96 -3.75 13.10
C ILE A 137 -1.93 -4.46 12.17
N LEU A 138 -2.34 -5.69 12.49
CA LEU A 138 -3.39 -6.40 11.73
C LEU A 138 -4.78 -5.77 11.92
N ALA A 139 -5.07 -5.22 13.10
CA ALA A 139 -6.29 -4.44 13.32
C ALA A 139 -6.26 -3.13 12.52
N LEU A 140 -5.13 -2.43 12.55
CA LEU A 140 -4.88 -1.24 11.72
C LEU A 140 -5.06 -1.54 10.23
N GLU A 141 -4.51 -2.66 9.73
CA GLU A 141 -4.66 -3.07 8.33
C GLU A 141 -6.12 -3.18 7.91
N LYS A 142 -6.98 -3.77 8.75
CA LYS A 142 -8.42 -3.88 8.48
C LYS A 142 -9.06 -2.50 8.37
N ASP A 143 -8.83 -1.63 9.34
CA ASP A 143 -9.42 -0.29 9.36
C ASP A 143 -8.93 0.54 8.16
N VAL A 144 -7.65 0.45 7.79
CA VAL A 144 -7.09 1.15 6.62
C VAL A 144 -7.65 0.63 5.30
N ASN A 145 -7.87 -0.68 5.16
CA ASN A 145 -8.53 -1.23 3.98
C ASN A 145 -9.96 -0.68 3.84
N ILE A 146 -10.72 -0.55 4.94
CA ILE A 146 -12.06 0.07 4.90
C ILE A 146 -11.98 1.56 4.54
N VAL A 147 -10.96 2.29 5.01
CA VAL A 147 -10.73 3.69 4.58
C VAL A 147 -10.55 3.76 3.06
N ILE A 148 -9.72 2.88 2.50
CA ILE A 148 -9.48 2.81 1.05
C ILE A 148 -10.78 2.53 0.30
N ASP A 149 -11.56 1.53 0.71
CA ASP A 149 -12.84 1.20 0.08
C ASP A 149 -13.82 2.38 0.13
N THR A 150 -13.88 3.06 1.28
CA THR A 150 -14.75 4.23 1.48
C THR A 150 -14.35 5.39 0.57
N LEU A 151 -13.04 5.65 0.45
CA LEU A 151 -12.52 6.66 -0.48
C LEU A 151 -12.84 6.32 -1.93
N LEU A 152 -12.72 5.04 -2.34
CA LEU A 152 -13.06 4.61 -3.69
C LEU A 152 -14.54 4.82 -4.02
N CYS A 153 -15.46 4.39 -3.13
CA CYS A 153 -16.89 4.63 -3.30
C CYS A 153 -17.19 6.13 -3.46
N PHE A 154 -16.58 6.96 -2.63
CA PHE A 154 -16.78 8.40 -2.69
C PHE A 154 -16.20 8.99 -4.00
N ILE A 155 -14.98 8.62 -4.38
CA ILE A 155 -14.34 9.09 -5.61
C ILE A 155 -15.19 8.69 -6.82
N HIS A 156 -15.66 7.45 -6.87
CA HIS A 156 -16.49 6.91 -7.95
C HIS A 156 -17.77 7.72 -8.13
N SER A 157 -18.56 7.85 -7.05
CA SER A 157 -19.82 8.59 -7.10
C SER A 157 -19.61 10.06 -7.45
N LYS A 158 -18.58 10.71 -6.88
CA LYS A 158 -18.25 12.09 -7.21
C LYS A 158 -17.80 12.27 -8.65
N ALA A 159 -16.96 11.38 -9.17
CA ALA A 159 -16.47 11.44 -10.55
C ALA A 159 -17.56 11.20 -11.58
N SER A 160 -18.46 10.26 -11.30
CA SER A 160 -19.59 9.95 -12.18
C SER A 160 -20.56 11.14 -12.35
N LEU A 161 -20.69 11.99 -11.31
CA LEU A 161 -21.54 13.18 -11.32
C LEU A 161 -20.82 14.40 -11.90
N GLU A 162 -19.66 14.73 -11.35
CA GLU A 162 -18.92 15.94 -11.71
C GLU A 162 -17.42 15.77 -11.46
N ILE A 163 -16.71 15.10 -12.37
CA ILE A 163 -15.25 14.90 -12.26
C ILE A 163 -14.44 16.20 -12.17
N SER A 164 -14.94 17.31 -12.72
CA SER A 164 -14.28 18.63 -12.62
C SER A 164 -14.22 19.16 -11.19
N SER A 165 -15.11 18.70 -10.30
CA SER A 165 -15.17 19.14 -8.90
C SER A 165 -13.94 18.73 -8.09
N PHE A 166 -13.18 17.71 -8.52
CA PHE A 166 -11.95 17.29 -7.85
C PHE A 166 -10.90 18.39 -7.80
N LYS A 167 -10.84 19.30 -8.78
CA LYS A 167 -9.89 20.43 -8.79
C LYS A 167 -9.97 21.30 -7.53
N LYS A 168 -11.13 21.35 -6.87
CA LYS A 168 -11.38 22.11 -5.64
C LYS A 168 -11.46 21.23 -4.39
N ASP A 169 -11.22 19.93 -4.51
CA ASP A 169 -11.31 19.00 -3.39
C ASP A 169 -10.14 19.19 -2.41
N VAL A 170 -10.49 19.39 -1.14
CA VAL A 170 -9.52 19.49 -0.03
C VAL A 170 -9.64 18.29 0.92
N VAL A 171 -10.82 17.69 1.00
CA VAL A 171 -11.18 16.69 2.03
C VAL A 171 -10.53 15.33 1.74
N LEU A 172 -10.68 14.79 0.53
CA LEU A 172 -10.18 13.45 0.19
C LEU A 172 -8.65 13.40 0.25
N GLY A 173 -8.00 14.47 -0.23
CA GLY A 173 -6.55 14.61 -0.13
C GLY A 173 -6.05 14.73 1.32
N GLY A 174 -6.83 15.39 2.19
CA GLY A 174 -6.55 15.50 3.62
C GLY A 174 -6.48 14.14 4.31
N TYR A 175 -7.52 13.31 4.12
CA TYR A 175 -7.57 11.95 4.68
C TYR A 175 -6.37 11.09 4.25
N CYS A 176 -6.01 11.12 2.96
CA CYS A 176 -4.87 10.36 2.47
C CYS A 176 -3.53 10.85 3.04
N THR A 177 -3.35 12.16 3.14
CA THR A 177 -2.12 12.76 3.69
C THR A 177 -1.93 12.38 5.16
N GLN A 178 -2.99 12.50 5.96
CA GLN A 178 -2.95 12.14 7.37
C GLN A 178 -2.71 10.64 7.57
N LEU A 179 -3.44 9.80 6.84
CA LEU A 179 -3.27 8.35 6.91
C LEU A 179 -1.85 7.92 6.52
N LEU A 180 -1.31 8.50 5.43
CA LEU A 180 0.06 8.22 4.99
C LEU A 180 1.08 8.63 6.05
N SER A 181 0.92 9.80 6.65
CA SER A 181 1.81 10.28 7.72
C SER A 181 1.83 9.32 8.92
N VAL A 182 0.67 8.81 9.34
CA VAL A 182 0.58 7.82 10.43
C VAL A 182 1.29 6.51 10.06
N LEU A 183 1.08 6.02 8.84
CA LEU A 183 1.69 4.77 8.39
C LEU A 183 3.20 4.87 8.21
N GLU A 184 3.69 6.00 7.69
CA GLU A 184 5.12 6.28 7.55
C GLU A 184 5.80 6.40 8.93
N ASP A 185 5.16 7.07 9.90
CA ASP A 185 5.66 7.13 11.28
C ASP A 185 5.77 5.73 11.91
N LEU A 186 4.73 4.88 11.76
CA LEU A 186 4.80 3.49 12.22
C LEU A 186 5.89 2.68 11.50
N LEU A 187 6.05 2.88 10.19
CA LEU A 187 7.04 2.19 9.40
C LEU A 187 8.47 2.58 9.83
N THR A 188 8.74 3.87 10.06
CA THR A 188 10.05 4.33 10.56
C THR A 188 10.38 3.74 11.93
N LYS A 189 9.38 3.63 12.83
CA LYS A 189 9.52 2.98 14.15
C LYS A 189 9.81 1.48 14.05
N VAL A 190 9.21 0.77 13.10
CA VAL A 190 9.47 -0.66 12.87
C VAL A 190 10.84 -0.87 12.25
N ILE A 191 11.24 0.01 11.33
CA ILE A 191 12.53 -0.08 10.67
C ILE A 191 13.67 0.34 11.62
N ASP A 192 13.39 1.08 12.69
CA ASP A 192 14.38 1.77 13.52
C ASP A 192 15.18 2.81 12.70
N TYR A 193 14.49 3.62 11.91
CA TYR A 193 15.06 4.74 11.17
C TYR A 193 14.82 6.05 11.93
N SER A 194 15.91 6.67 12.42
CA SER A 194 15.83 7.96 13.10
C SER A 194 15.55 9.07 12.09
N THR A 195 14.57 9.92 12.39
CA THR A 195 14.25 11.16 11.67
C THR A 195 14.28 12.38 12.59
N TYR A 196 14.68 12.21 13.85
CA TYR A 196 14.62 13.25 14.88
C TYR A 196 15.60 14.40 14.58
N ASN A 197 15.13 15.65 14.67
CA ASN A 197 15.90 16.88 14.36
C ASN A 197 16.63 16.81 13.01
N ASP A 198 15.98 16.27 11.98
CA ASP A 198 16.56 16.05 10.64
C ASP A 198 17.83 15.16 10.65
N ASN A 199 18.05 14.39 11.73
CA ASN A 199 19.12 13.41 11.82
C ASN A 199 18.66 12.05 11.29
N PHE A 200 18.75 11.93 9.96
CA PHE A 200 18.41 10.74 9.19
C PHE A 200 19.48 9.65 9.35
N LYS A 201 19.25 8.72 10.28
CA LYS A 201 20.23 7.67 10.59
C LYS A 201 19.57 6.31 10.68
N LEU A 202 20.15 5.34 9.97
CA LEU A 202 19.82 3.93 10.08
C LEU A 202 20.72 3.28 11.13
N GLU A 203 20.11 2.72 12.16
CA GLU A 203 20.83 1.99 13.21
C GLU A 203 21.33 0.63 12.69
N SER A 204 22.48 0.17 13.19
CA SER A 204 23.13 -1.08 12.72
C SER A 204 22.34 -2.35 13.04
N ASP A 205 21.40 -2.27 13.96
CA ASP A 205 20.45 -3.31 14.36
C ASP A 205 19.02 -3.07 13.81
N SER A 206 18.88 -2.12 12.89
CA SER A 206 17.64 -1.86 12.15
C SER A 206 17.16 -3.09 11.37
N LEU A 207 15.86 -3.12 11.12
CA LEU A 207 15.27 -4.18 10.29
C LEU A 207 15.79 -4.11 8.85
N LEU A 208 16.07 -2.90 8.35
CA LEU A 208 16.62 -2.69 7.01
C LEU A 208 18.04 -3.25 6.86
N PHE A 209 18.87 -3.17 7.91
CA PHE A 209 20.19 -3.83 7.93
C PHE A 209 20.06 -5.34 7.80
N HIS A 210 19.11 -5.96 8.53
CA HIS A 210 18.83 -7.38 8.39
C HIS A 210 18.40 -7.74 6.96
N LEU A 211 17.45 -7.00 6.39
CA LEU A 211 16.97 -7.23 5.03
C LEU A 211 18.07 -7.04 3.99
N ALA A 212 18.96 -6.06 4.14
CA ALA A 212 20.09 -5.88 3.22
C ALA A 212 20.98 -7.12 3.17
N ILE A 213 21.21 -7.79 4.29
CA ILE A 213 22.02 -9.00 4.35
C ILE A 213 21.25 -10.21 3.80
N THR A 214 19.99 -10.41 4.22
CA THR A 214 19.25 -11.67 3.97
C THR A 214 18.38 -11.65 2.71
N ASN A 215 17.86 -10.49 2.31
CA ASN A 215 16.94 -10.33 1.17
C ASN A 215 17.01 -8.91 0.59
N ASN A 216 18.08 -8.63 -0.16
CA ASN A 216 18.37 -7.29 -0.65
C ASN A 216 17.41 -6.77 -1.71
N ASP A 217 16.76 -7.67 -2.45
CA ASP A 217 15.78 -7.27 -3.46
C ASP A 217 14.56 -6.59 -2.81
N ASP A 218 14.25 -6.94 -1.55
CA ASP A 218 13.17 -6.33 -0.78
C ASP A 218 13.56 -4.95 -0.20
N VAL A 219 14.84 -4.64 -0.02
CA VAL A 219 15.31 -3.39 0.62
C VAL A 219 14.78 -2.15 -0.10
N GLU A 220 14.79 -2.18 -1.43
CA GLU A 220 14.39 -1.04 -2.23
C GLU A 220 12.93 -0.65 -1.92
N SER A 221 12.06 -1.64 -1.74
CA SER A 221 10.64 -1.45 -1.44
C SER A 221 10.38 -0.77 -0.08
N TYR A 222 11.30 -0.85 0.87
CA TYR A 222 11.21 -0.11 2.14
C TYR A 222 11.89 1.25 2.03
N SER A 223 13.07 1.29 1.40
CA SER A 223 13.87 2.51 1.27
C SER A 223 13.13 3.66 0.56
N ARG A 224 12.35 3.35 -0.49
CA ARG A 224 11.54 4.34 -1.23
C ARG A 224 10.41 4.96 -0.38
N LEU A 225 10.06 4.33 0.73
CA LEU A 225 9.06 4.83 1.67
C LEU A 225 9.68 5.72 2.76
N LEU A 226 11.00 5.70 2.93
CA LEU A 226 11.68 6.44 4.00
C LEU A 226 12.02 7.88 3.57
N PRO A 227 11.76 8.88 4.43
CA PRO A 227 12.10 10.26 4.13
C PRO A 227 13.62 10.44 4.08
N ASN A 228 14.09 11.18 3.07
CA ASN A 228 15.50 11.54 2.86
C ASN A 228 16.48 10.35 2.81
N PHE A 229 15.96 9.13 2.56
CA PHE A 229 16.78 7.95 2.39
C PHE A 229 17.26 7.86 0.94
N GLY A 230 18.42 8.45 0.67
CA GLY A 230 19.05 8.37 -0.64
C GLY A 230 19.63 6.96 -0.86
N ILE A 231 19.20 6.27 -1.92
CA ILE A 231 19.71 4.95 -2.38
C ILE A 231 21.20 5.00 -2.79
N LYS A 232 21.92 6.08 -2.49
CA LYS A 232 23.29 6.33 -3.00
C LYS A 232 24.36 5.37 -2.44
N LYS A 233 24.04 4.55 -1.44
CA LYS A 233 24.95 3.56 -0.86
C LYS A 233 24.27 2.19 -0.78
N ASP A 234 24.97 1.17 -1.28
CA ASP A 234 24.59 -0.21 -1.01
C ASP A 234 24.70 -0.44 0.50
N LEU A 235 23.55 -0.72 1.14
CA LEU A 235 23.50 -0.96 2.58
C LEU A 235 24.35 -2.17 2.98
N ARG A 236 24.54 -3.14 2.09
CA ARG A 236 25.46 -4.27 2.30
C ARG A 236 26.89 -3.78 2.42
N LEU A 237 27.32 -2.86 1.55
CA LEU A 237 28.65 -2.27 1.64
C LEU A 237 28.82 -1.44 2.91
N ASP A 238 27.78 -0.71 3.32
CA ASP A 238 27.82 0.02 4.60
C ASP A 238 27.86 -0.92 5.82
N VAL A 239 27.22 -2.09 5.75
CA VAL A 239 27.34 -3.16 6.76
C VAL A 239 28.79 -3.66 6.81
N LEU A 240 29.35 -4.02 5.65
CA LEU A 240 30.71 -4.56 5.55
C LEU A 240 31.78 -3.56 6.00
N HIS A 241 31.69 -2.29 5.59
CA HIS A 241 32.64 -1.26 6.00
C HIS A 241 32.58 -0.92 7.50
N ARG A 242 31.50 -1.26 8.19
CA ARG A 242 31.38 -1.11 9.65
C ARG A 242 31.90 -2.33 10.40
N GLY A 243 32.13 -3.44 9.72
CA GLY A 243 32.64 -4.68 10.31
C GLY A 243 34.11 -4.59 10.67
N GLU A 244 34.51 -5.36 11.68
CA GLU A 244 35.92 -5.50 12.04
C GLU A 244 36.61 -6.38 10.98
N SER A 245 37.73 -5.90 10.44
CA SER A 245 38.47 -6.59 9.38
C SER A 245 39.69 -7.31 9.95
N TYR A 246 39.85 -8.58 9.58
CA TYR A 246 40.92 -9.45 10.03
C TYR A 246 41.62 -10.09 8.83
N GLU A 247 42.95 -10.01 8.77
CA GLU A 247 43.71 -10.77 7.78
C GLU A 247 43.88 -12.21 8.24
N PHE A 248 43.50 -13.15 7.39
CA PHE A 248 43.66 -14.58 7.62
C PHE A 248 44.38 -15.21 6.42
N THR A 249 45.29 -16.14 6.70
CA THR A 249 45.99 -16.90 5.66
C THR A 249 45.46 -18.33 5.69
N ASP A 250 45.00 -18.84 4.54
CA ASP A 250 44.49 -20.20 4.45
C ASP A 250 45.62 -21.25 4.42
N GLY A 251 45.23 -22.53 4.38
CA GLY A 251 46.18 -23.65 4.27
C GLY A 251 46.95 -23.71 2.94
N HIS A 252 46.62 -22.85 1.97
CA HIS A 252 47.28 -22.72 0.67
C HIS A 252 48.19 -21.49 0.59
N ASN A 253 48.36 -20.75 1.69
CA ASN A 253 49.17 -19.55 1.79
C ASN A 253 48.57 -18.33 1.06
N ASP A 254 47.28 -18.40 0.71
CA ASP A 254 46.53 -17.27 0.16
C ASP A 254 46.04 -16.36 1.29
N ARG A 255 46.12 -15.05 1.07
CA ARG A 255 45.70 -14.04 2.04
C ARG A 255 44.26 -13.60 1.77
N TYR A 256 43.42 -13.72 2.78
CA TYR A 256 42.04 -13.26 2.75
C TYR A 256 41.82 -12.16 3.79
N MET A 257 40.88 -11.28 3.49
CA MET A 257 40.35 -10.31 4.45
C MET A 257 38.98 -10.79 4.90
N GLU A 258 38.86 -11.18 6.16
CA GLU A 258 37.58 -11.51 6.79
C GLU A 258 36.97 -10.23 7.38
N VAL A 259 35.67 -10.02 7.17
CA VAL A 259 34.92 -8.90 7.74
C VAL A 259 33.84 -9.46 8.65
N VAL A 260 33.96 -9.25 9.96
CA VAL A 260 33.02 -9.74 10.96
C VAL A 260 32.02 -8.64 11.31
N THR A 261 30.73 -8.93 11.10
CA THR A 261 29.64 -8.00 11.45
C THR A 261 28.63 -8.68 12.37
N ARG A 262 28.09 -7.91 13.34
CA ARG A 262 27.02 -8.35 14.24
C ARG A 262 25.79 -7.48 14.04
N TYR A 263 24.62 -8.11 13.89
CA TYR A 263 23.34 -7.43 13.73
C TYR A 263 22.24 -8.19 14.46
N ARG A 264 21.14 -7.50 14.80
CA ARG A 264 19.97 -8.12 15.42
C ARG A 264 19.14 -8.85 14.37
N VAL A 265 18.84 -10.11 14.63
CA VAL A 265 17.88 -10.88 13.83
C VAL A 265 16.46 -10.53 14.30
N PRO A 266 15.59 -9.94 13.46
CA PRO A 266 14.19 -9.73 13.78
C PRO A 266 13.46 -11.07 13.91
N ASP A 267 12.44 -11.11 14.75
CA ASP A 267 11.54 -12.26 14.77
C ASP A 267 10.57 -12.24 13.57
N GLY A 268 9.86 -13.35 13.36
CA GLY A 268 8.93 -13.47 12.23
C GLY A 268 7.76 -12.48 12.27
N ASN A 269 7.32 -12.06 13.46
CA ASN A 269 6.24 -11.10 13.61
C ASN A 269 6.69 -9.69 13.24
N GLU A 270 7.90 -9.30 13.61
CA GLU A 270 8.50 -8.02 13.22
C GLU A 270 8.61 -7.88 11.70
N LEU A 271 9.06 -8.95 11.02
CA LEU A 271 9.11 -9.00 9.55
C LEU A 271 7.72 -8.87 8.94
N LYS A 272 6.72 -9.56 9.53
CA LYS A 272 5.33 -9.49 9.07
C LYS A 272 4.74 -8.10 9.25
N ILE A 273 4.98 -7.46 10.40
CA ILE A 273 4.55 -6.09 10.68
C ILE A 273 5.13 -5.13 9.64
N ALA A 274 6.44 -5.21 9.38
CA ALA A 274 7.10 -4.36 8.39
C ALA A 274 6.47 -4.53 7.00
N LYS A 275 6.23 -5.78 6.59
CA LYS A 275 5.61 -6.10 5.30
C LYS A 275 4.20 -5.52 5.20
N VAL A 276 3.36 -5.68 6.22
CA VAL A 276 2.00 -5.12 6.25
C VAL A 276 2.04 -3.60 6.12
N LEU A 277 2.84 -2.90 6.93
CA LEU A 277 2.94 -1.45 6.90
C LEU A 277 3.48 -0.92 5.57
N ARG A 278 4.49 -1.57 5.00
CA ARG A 278 5.00 -1.26 3.65
C ARG A 278 3.88 -1.30 2.63
N ASN A 279 3.11 -2.39 2.61
CA ASN A 279 2.03 -2.56 1.66
C ASN A 279 0.93 -1.52 1.83
N LEU A 280 0.56 -1.21 3.08
CA LEU A 280 -0.40 -0.15 3.39
C LEU A 280 0.09 1.23 2.91
N CYS A 281 1.36 1.57 3.14
CA CYS A 281 1.96 2.81 2.63
C CYS A 281 1.83 2.92 1.11
N TYR A 282 2.15 1.85 0.37
CA TYR A 282 2.00 1.84 -1.07
C TYR A 282 0.55 1.98 -1.54
N LYS A 283 -0.40 1.28 -0.91
CA LYS A 283 -1.84 1.43 -1.20
C LYS A 283 -2.31 2.88 -1.01
N VAL A 284 -1.91 3.52 0.09
CA VAL A 284 -2.31 4.91 0.40
C VAL A 284 -1.62 5.93 -0.50
N ARG A 285 -0.33 5.73 -0.84
CA ARG A 285 0.38 6.55 -1.85
C ARG A 285 -0.28 6.45 -3.22
N SER A 286 -0.67 5.25 -3.59
CA SER A 286 -1.40 4.95 -4.82
C SER A 286 -2.75 5.69 -4.88
N MET A 287 -3.53 5.66 -3.79
CA MET A 287 -4.76 6.47 -3.65
C MET A 287 -4.48 7.98 -3.71
N SER A 288 -3.41 8.43 -3.06
CA SER A 288 -2.99 9.84 -3.09
C SER A 288 -2.63 10.27 -4.51
N GLY A 289 -1.98 9.39 -5.29
CA GLY A 289 -1.66 9.59 -6.70
C GLY A 289 -2.90 9.70 -7.58
N LEU A 290 -3.92 8.88 -7.34
CA LEU A 290 -5.23 9.00 -8.01
C LEU A 290 -5.85 10.37 -7.74
N ILE A 291 -5.97 10.78 -6.47
CA ILE A 291 -6.54 12.08 -6.10
C ILE A 291 -5.72 13.23 -6.69
N HIS A 292 -4.40 13.14 -6.64
CA HIS A 292 -3.51 14.14 -7.24
C HIS A 292 -3.76 14.27 -8.75
N THR A 293 -3.87 13.15 -9.46
CA THR A 293 -4.17 13.13 -10.90
C THR A 293 -5.52 13.80 -11.19
N LEU A 294 -6.57 13.47 -10.43
CA LEU A 294 -7.90 14.07 -10.58
C LEU A 294 -7.93 15.58 -10.27
N LYS A 295 -7.04 16.05 -9.38
CA LYS A 295 -6.93 17.46 -9.01
C LYS A 295 -6.20 18.31 -10.04
N HIS A 296 -5.11 17.78 -10.60
CA HIS A 296 -4.15 18.59 -11.35
C HIS A 296 -4.18 18.35 -12.86
N GLU A 297 -4.77 17.25 -13.33
CA GLU A 297 -4.81 16.91 -14.74
C GLU A 297 -6.21 17.09 -15.35
N VAL A 298 -6.29 17.05 -16.68
CA VAL A 298 -7.56 17.06 -17.42
C VAL A 298 -8.03 15.61 -17.56
N VAL A 299 -8.88 15.19 -16.63
CA VAL A 299 -9.45 13.84 -16.59
C VAL A 299 -10.92 13.89 -16.98
N ARG A 300 -11.35 12.97 -17.85
CA ARG A 300 -12.76 12.74 -18.21
C ARG A 300 -13.26 11.42 -17.63
N TRP A 301 -14.53 11.33 -17.32
CA TRP A 301 -15.16 10.08 -16.92
C TRP A 301 -15.40 9.20 -18.15
N ASP A 302 -15.02 7.92 -18.08
CA ASP A 302 -15.26 6.93 -19.13
C ASP A 302 -16.14 5.78 -18.59
N PRO A 303 -17.45 5.78 -18.90
CA PRO A 303 -18.38 4.72 -18.52
C PRO A 303 -18.46 3.57 -19.54
N SER A 304 -17.56 3.49 -20.52
CA SER A 304 -17.68 2.50 -21.60
C SER A 304 -17.51 1.05 -21.11
N GLU A 305 -18.39 0.17 -21.58
CA GLU A 305 -18.35 -1.26 -21.22
C GLU A 305 -17.01 -1.92 -21.58
N ASN A 306 -16.40 -1.52 -22.71
CA ASN A 306 -15.09 -2.02 -23.13
C ASN A 306 -14.00 -1.72 -22.09
N SER A 307 -13.91 -0.48 -21.61
CA SER A 307 -12.93 -0.09 -20.58
C SER A 307 -13.17 -0.79 -19.25
N ILE A 308 -14.44 -1.01 -18.90
CA ILE A 308 -14.86 -1.75 -17.71
C ILE A 308 -14.46 -3.23 -17.82
N ASP A 309 -14.66 -3.86 -18.97
CA ASP A 309 -14.34 -5.27 -19.18
C ASP A 309 -12.83 -5.51 -19.19
N GLU A 310 -12.04 -4.62 -19.79
CA GLU A 310 -10.58 -4.65 -19.65
C GLU A 310 -10.14 -4.55 -18.19
N LEU A 311 -10.80 -3.70 -17.39
CA LEU A 311 -10.53 -3.59 -15.96
C LEU A 311 -10.93 -4.85 -15.20
N LYS A 312 -12.06 -5.49 -15.54
CA LYS A 312 -12.47 -6.78 -14.96
C LYS A 312 -11.45 -7.87 -15.28
N ASP A 313 -10.91 -7.91 -16.49
CA ASP A 313 -9.89 -8.89 -16.86
C ASP A 313 -8.61 -8.71 -16.04
N LEU A 314 -8.20 -7.47 -15.81
CA LEU A 314 -7.07 -7.16 -14.91
C LEU A 314 -7.31 -7.60 -13.47
N ILE A 315 -8.56 -7.54 -12.99
CA ILE A 315 -8.97 -8.00 -11.65
C ILE A 315 -9.10 -9.53 -11.60
N ARG A 316 -9.54 -10.16 -12.69
CA ARG A 316 -9.88 -11.60 -12.78
C ARG A 316 -8.72 -12.51 -13.15
N LEU A 317 -7.59 -12.00 -13.63
CA LEU A 317 -6.43 -12.82 -14.02
C LEU A 317 -6.06 -13.81 -12.90
N PRO A 318 -6.30 -15.12 -13.09
CA PRO A 318 -5.75 -16.15 -12.21
C PRO A 318 -4.24 -16.25 -12.47
N PRO A 319 -3.45 -16.83 -11.53
CA PRO A 319 -2.06 -17.18 -11.81
C PRO A 319 -2.03 -18.12 -13.03
N SER A 320 -1.43 -17.68 -14.14
CA SER A 320 -1.37 -18.47 -15.37
C SER A 320 -0.49 -19.70 -15.15
N THR A 321 -1.13 -20.86 -15.02
CA THR A 321 -0.51 -22.15 -15.29
C THR A 321 -0.20 -22.22 -16.78
N VAL A 322 1.09 -22.24 -17.12
CA VAL A 322 1.51 -22.74 -18.43
C VAL A 322 2.29 -24.01 -18.17
N ASN A 323 1.57 -25.13 -18.28
CA ASN A 323 2.15 -26.43 -18.58
C ASN A 323 2.74 -26.36 -19.99
N THR A 324 4.05 -26.58 -20.10
CA THR A 324 4.69 -27.52 -21.05
C THR A 324 6.13 -27.72 -20.61
#